data_AF-A0A529N8C8-F1
#
_entry.id   AF-A0A529N8C8-F1
#
_cell.length_a   1.000
_cell.length_b   1.000
_cell.length_c   1.000
_cell.angle_alpha   90.00
_cell.angle_beta   90.00
_cell.angle_gamma   90.00
#
_symmetry.space_group_name_H-M   'P 1'
#
loop_
_entity.id
_entity.type
_entity.pdbx_description
1 polymer ?
#
loop_
_entity_poly.entity_id
_entity_poly.type
_entity_poly.pdbx_seq_one_letter_code
_entity_poly.pdbx_strand_id
1 'polypeptide(L)'
;MAEYARERRLYLPIQAVPDRVKAAFLSAEDKNFYNHPGIDMTGLGRAIMVNLQNFGSGKRQVGASTITQQVAKNFLLSSDQTYERKIK
;
A
#
# COMPACT_ATOMS: atom_id res chain seq x y z
N MET A 1 -17.32 -24.78 -21.55
CA MET A 1 -17.76 -23.82 -20.52
C MET A 1 -16.65 -22.79 -20.36
N ALA A 2 -16.87 -21.55 -20.81
CA ALA A 2 -15.88 -20.50 -20.67
C ALA A 2 -15.92 -19.97 -19.24
N GLU A 3 -14.83 -20.14 -18.51
CA GLU A 3 -14.68 -19.60 -17.16
C GLU A 3 -14.43 -18.08 -17.28
N TYR A 4 -15.47 -17.27 -17.03
CA TYR A 4 -15.42 -15.81 -17.15
C TYR A 4 -14.76 -15.11 -15.93
N ALA A 5 -13.84 -15.76 -15.22
CA ALA A 5 -13.05 -15.12 -14.18
C ALA A 5 -11.73 -14.60 -14.79
N ARG A 6 -11.61 -13.29 -15.01
CA ARG A 6 -10.36 -12.68 -15.57
C ARG A 6 -9.14 -12.86 -14.66
N GLU A 7 -9.34 -13.11 -13.36
CA GLU A 7 -8.27 -13.36 -12.39
C GLU A 7 -8.60 -14.57 -11.53
N ARG A 8 -7.63 -15.47 -11.35
CA ARG A 8 -7.75 -16.61 -10.45
C ARG A 8 -7.55 -16.15 -9.00
N ARG A 9 -8.64 -15.82 -8.31
CA ARG A 9 -8.63 -15.41 -6.90
C ARG A 9 -9.18 -16.54 -6.03
N LEU A 10 -8.41 -16.96 -5.03
CA LEU A 10 -8.87 -17.87 -3.98
C LEU A 10 -8.88 -17.10 -2.65
N TYR A 11 -10.06 -17.06 -2.01
CA TYR A 11 -10.20 -16.40 -0.72
C TYR A 11 -9.58 -17.27 0.38
N LEU A 12 -8.78 -16.65 1.25
CA LEU A 12 -8.25 -17.28 2.45
C LEU A 12 -8.55 -16.39 3.67
N PRO A 13 -9.05 -16.97 4.77
CA PRO A 13 -9.16 -16.25 6.03
C PRO A 13 -7.76 -15.90 6.54
N ILE A 14 -7.59 -14.73 7.16
CA ILE A 14 -6.28 -14.21 7.61
C ILE A 14 -5.57 -15.15 8.59
N GLN A 15 -6.33 -15.96 9.32
CA GLN A 15 -5.83 -16.96 10.26
C GLN A 15 -5.10 -18.12 9.55
N ALA A 16 -5.42 -18.37 8.28
CA ALA A 16 -4.73 -19.37 7.46
C ALA A 16 -3.41 -18.84 6.86
N VAL A 17 -3.14 -17.53 6.98
CA VAL A 17 -1.92 -16.90 6.46
C VAL A 17 -0.80 -17.02 7.49
N PRO A 18 0.36 -17.61 7.13
CA PRO A 18 1.49 -17.72 8.06
C PRO A 18 1.95 -16.36 8.60
N ASP A 19 2.31 -16.31 9.88
CA ASP A 19 2.74 -15.05 10.53
C ASP A 19 3.93 -14.40 9.85
N ARG A 20 4.86 -15.20 9.32
CA ARG A 20 6.01 -14.69 8.55
C ARG A 20 5.58 -13.98 7.27
N VAL A 21 4.53 -14.47 6.60
CA VAL A 21 4.00 -13.82 5.39
C VAL A 21 3.35 -12.49 5.78
N LYS A 22 2.51 -12.48 6.82
CA LYS A 22 1.92 -11.23 7.34
C LYS A 22 3.02 -10.22 7.70
N ALA A 23 4.04 -10.64 8.46
CA ALA A 23 5.15 -9.79 8.87
C ALA A 23 5.96 -9.26 7.67
N ALA A 24 6.21 -10.08 6.65
CA ALA A 24 6.92 -9.64 5.44
C ALA A 24 6.18 -8.49 4.73
N PHE A 25 4.88 -8.65 4.47
CA PHE A 25 4.08 -7.61 3.83
C PHE A 25 3.98 -6.35 4.69
N LEU A 26 3.74 -6.50 5.99
CA LEU A 26 3.74 -5.36 6.91
C LEU A 26 5.08 -4.63 6.89
N SER A 27 6.21 -5.35 6.96
CA SER A 27 7.53 -4.71 6.98
C SER A 27 7.86 -3.94 5.69
N ALA A 28 7.39 -4.44 4.54
CA ALA A 28 7.71 -3.88 3.23
C ALA A 28 6.76 -2.74 2.83
N GLU A 29 5.47 -2.91 3.07
CA GLU A 29 4.42 -2.01 2.58
C GLU A 29 3.94 -1.03 3.65
N ASP A 30 3.75 -1.50 4.89
CA ASP A 30 3.07 -0.73 5.93
C ASP A 30 3.41 -1.19 7.35
N LYS A 31 4.59 -0.80 7.83
CA LYS A 31 5.14 -1.31 9.10
C LYS A 31 4.31 -0.91 10.33
N ASN A 32 3.49 0.13 10.21
CA ASN A 32 2.69 0.70 11.28
C ASN A 32 1.21 0.34 11.13
N PHE A 33 0.86 -0.59 10.25
CA PHE A 33 -0.53 -0.92 9.87
C PHE A 33 -1.51 -1.02 11.04
N TYR A 34 -1.13 -1.73 12.11
CA TYR A 34 -2.00 -1.95 13.27
C TYR A 34 -2.11 -0.74 14.21
N ASN A 35 -1.31 0.30 14.00
CA ASN A 35 -1.19 1.45 14.89
C ASN A 35 -1.82 2.72 14.29
N HIS A 36 -2.24 2.72 13.03
CA HIS A 36 -2.85 3.89 12.38
C HIS A 36 -4.26 3.58 11.87
N PRO A 37 -5.15 4.58 11.79
CA PRO A 37 -6.55 4.40 11.36
C PRO A 37 -6.70 4.35 9.83
N GLY A 38 -5.76 3.71 9.13
CA GLY A 38 -5.72 3.65 7.67
C GLY A 38 -4.83 4.69 6.95
N ILE A 39 -4.35 5.75 7.62
CA ILE A 39 -3.34 6.69 7.09
C ILE A 39 -2.18 6.81 8.09
N ASP A 40 -0.95 6.50 7.67
CA ASP A 40 0.25 6.70 8.49
C ASP A 40 0.85 8.10 8.26
N MET A 41 0.45 9.06 9.07
CA MET A 41 0.99 10.43 9.03
C MET A 41 2.49 10.47 9.34
N THR A 42 2.98 9.59 10.21
CA THR A 42 4.40 9.54 10.59
C THR A 42 5.24 8.96 9.45
N GLY A 43 4.73 7.92 8.78
CA GLY A 43 5.31 7.32 7.58
C GLY A 43 5.35 8.30 6.42
N LEU A 44 4.25 9.03 6.20
CA LEU A 44 4.16 10.07 5.19
C LEU A 44 5.17 11.20 5.42
N GLY A 45 5.23 11.74 6.64
CA GLY A 45 6.21 12.78 6.99
C GLY A 45 7.65 12.32 6.78
N ARG A 46 7.98 11.09 7.19
CA ARG A 46 9.31 10.50 6.96
C ARG A 46 9.63 10.38 5.46
N ALA A 47 8.70 9.87 4.67
CA ALA A 47 8.89 9.69 3.23
C ALA A 47 9.10 11.04 2.52
N ILE A 48 8.32 12.07 2.88
CA ILE A 48 8.49 13.44 2.35
C ILE A 48 9.89 13.96 2.68
N MET A 49 10.32 13.86 3.95
CA MET A 49 11.63 14.32 4.38
C MET A 49 12.78 13.61 3.63
N VAL A 50 12.73 12.28 3.53
CA VAL A 50 13.75 11.49 2.83
C VAL A 50 13.76 11.80 1.33
N ASN A 51 12.60 11.96 0.70
CA ASN A 51 12.51 12.29 -0.72
C ASN A 51 13.00 13.70 -1.03
N LEU A 52 12.79 14.66 -0.13
CA LEU A 52 13.35 16.02 -0.24
C LEU A 52 14.87 16.00 -0.10
N GLN A 53 15.41 15.24 0.86
CA GLN A 53 16.85 15.07 1.02
C GLN A 53 17.50 14.37 -0.19
N ASN A 54 16.78 13.48 -0.84
CA ASN A 54 17.24 12.76 -2.02
C ASN A 54 16.95 13.51 -3.33
N PHE A 55 16.37 14.71 -3.27
CA PHE A 55 16.05 15.50 -4.47
C PHE A 55 17.33 15.82 -5.26
N GLY A 56 17.33 15.57 -6.57
CA GLY A 56 18.50 15.75 -7.44
C GLY A 56 19.57 14.66 -7.35
N SER A 57 19.46 13.69 -6.43
CA SER A 57 20.46 12.62 -6.25
C SER A 57 20.26 11.40 -7.15
N GLY A 58 19.16 11.32 -7.91
CA GLY A 58 18.78 10.14 -8.70
C GLY A 58 18.34 8.93 -7.88
N LYS A 59 18.33 9.01 -6.54
CA LYS A 59 17.86 7.92 -5.66
C LYS A 59 16.36 7.71 -5.81
N ARG A 60 15.94 6.44 -5.70
CA ARG A 60 14.52 6.05 -5.74
C ARG A 60 13.75 6.67 -4.57
N GLN A 61 12.57 7.18 -4.87
CA GLN A 61 11.67 7.73 -3.86
C GLN A 61 11.14 6.64 -2.92
N VAL A 62 11.02 7.00 -1.65
CA VAL A 62 10.37 6.19 -0.62
C VAL A 62 8.86 6.37 -0.72
N GLY A 63 8.13 5.26 -0.72
CA GLY A 63 6.67 5.25 -0.69
C GLY A 63 6.10 5.54 0.69
N ALA A 64 4.85 6.02 0.73
CA ALA A 64 4.13 6.37 1.96
C ALA A 64 2.70 5.83 2.01
N SER A 65 2.32 4.99 1.04
CA SER A 65 0.93 4.52 0.93
C SER A 65 0.68 3.33 1.85
N THR A 66 -0.37 3.42 2.65
CA THR A 66 -0.79 2.34 3.56
C THR A 66 -1.48 1.21 2.81
N ILE A 67 -1.55 0.02 3.41
CA ILE A 67 -2.29 -1.12 2.83
C ILE A 67 -3.76 -0.75 2.60
N THR A 68 -4.39 -0.01 3.52
CA THR A 68 -5.78 0.47 3.37
C THR A 68 -5.95 1.35 2.14
N GLN A 69 -5.02 2.29 1.90
CA GLN A 69 -5.04 3.13 0.70
C GLN A 69 -4.82 2.32 -0.59
N GLN A 70 -3.95 1.31 -0.54
CA GLN A 70 -3.73 0.43 -1.69
C GLN A 70 -4.99 -0.39 -2.03
N VAL A 71 -5.70 -0.90 -1.02
CA VAL A 71 -6.98 -1.59 -1.21
C VAL A 71 -8.04 -0.62 -1.73
N ALA A 72 -8.20 0.56 -1.14
CA ALA A 72 -9.14 1.58 -1.61
C ALA A 72 -8.88 1.95 -3.08
N LYS A 73 -7.60 2.11 -3.46
CA LYS A 73 -7.21 2.32 -4.85
C LYS A 73 -7.66 1.17 -5.76
N ASN A 74 -7.41 -0.08 -5.37
CA ASN A 74 -7.66 -1.23 -6.22
C ASN A 74 -9.16 -1.59 -6.33
N PHE A 75 -9.97 -1.21 -5.35
CA PHE A 75 -11.39 -1.57 -5.29
C PHE A 75 -12.36 -0.44 -5.64
N LEU A 76 -12.01 0.82 -5.35
CA LEU A 76 -12.96 1.94 -5.40
C LEU A 76 -12.60 3.03 -6.42
N LEU A 77 -11.35 3.10 -6.87
CA LEU A 77 -10.86 4.23 -7.66
C LEU A 77 -10.35 3.77 -9.03
N SER A 78 -10.47 4.64 -10.04
CA SER A 78 -9.85 4.39 -11.36
C SER A 78 -8.33 4.28 -11.23
N SER A 79 -7.69 3.61 -12.19
CA SER A 79 -6.23 3.36 -12.21
C SER A 79 -5.35 4.61 -12.37
N ASP A 80 -5.92 5.81 -12.44
CA ASP A 80 -5.20 7.07 -12.74
C ASP A 80 -4.31 7.51 -11.57
N GLN A 81 -3.02 7.79 -11.80
CA GLN A 81 -2.11 8.17 -10.71
C GLN A 81 -2.10 9.69 -10.42
N THR A 82 -3.21 10.26 -9.95
CA THR A 82 -3.28 11.69 -9.57
C THR A 82 -3.31 11.91 -8.04
N TYR A 83 -2.82 13.07 -7.58
CA TYR A 83 -2.92 13.47 -6.16
C TYR A 83 -4.36 13.67 -5.71
N GLU A 84 -5.22 14.20 -6.59
CA GLU A 84 -6.66 14.31 -6.31
C GLU A 84 -7.31 12.96 -6.06
N ARG A 85 -6.94 11.92 -6.82
CA ARG A 85 -7.41 10.55 -6.56
C ARG A 85 -6.93 10.02 -5.21
N LYS A 86 -5.75 10.43 -4.72
CA LYS A 86 -5.22 9.98 -3.43
C LYS A 86 -5.91 10.62 -2.22
N ILE A 87 -6.60 11.76 -2.41
CA ILE A 87 -7.29 12.50 -1.36
C ILE A 87 -8.77 12.09 -1.26
N LYS A 88 -9.35 11.55 -2.33
CA LYS A 88 -10.69 10.93 -2.36
C LYS A 88 -10.69 9.58 -1.65
#